data_AF-C5PEX5-F1
#
_entry.id   AF-C5PEX5-F1
#
_cell.length_a   1.000
_cell.length_b   1.000
_cell.length_c   1.000
_cell.angle_alpha   90.00
_cell.angle_beta   90.00
_cell.angle_gamma   90.00
#
_symmetry.space_group_name_H-M   'P 1'
#
loop_
_entity.id
_entity.type
_entity.pdbx_description
1 polymer ?
#
loop_
_entity_poly.entity_id
_entity_poly.type
_entity_poly.pdbx_seq_one_letter_code
_entity_poly.pdbx_strand_id
1 'polypeptide(L)'
;MSVSINAALRVPGHQGEGYFFKGQRYLRMWWKPGTPEERKVFGPAKITDEWKIIRDAGFTSVDAMLPSTNDPQKVYAFSGNRYVRFSFVPGTPQESKIFGPAKIVDEWKSLRDAGFEKVDAVIPIPSTKKEEYEEEAYFFSGTQYIANTDVEVYGFRGTKYVRFRFTPGTPKEEVIFGPAGISENWATLREL
;
A
#
# COMPACT_ATOMS: atom_id res chain seq x y z
N MET A 1 -21.12 0.73 11.07
CA MET A 1 -19.74 1.22 11.30
C MET A 1 -19.13 1.61 9.96
N SER A 2 -18.47 2.76 9.89
CA SER A 2 -17.74 3.22 8.69
C SER A 2 -16.28 2.77 8.75
N VAL A 3 -15.84 2.05 7.73
CA VAL A 3 -14.46 1.58 7.58
C VAL A 3 -13.79 2.40 6.49
N SER A 4 -12.56 2.84 6.72
CA SER A 4 -11.66 3.43 5.73
C SER A 4 -10.30 2.74 5.85
N ILE A 5 -9.54 2.69 4.77
CA ILE A 5 -8.17 2.14 4.75
C ILE A 5 -7.21 3.29 4.42
N ASN A 6 -6.09 3.35 5.15
CA ASN A 6 -4.99 4.27 4.85
C ASN A 6 -4.06 3.62 3.82
N ALA A 7 -3.39 2.54 4.20
CA ALA A 7 -2.47 1.79 3.33
C ALA A 7 -2.89 0.32 3.16
N ALA A 8 -2.47 -0.29 2.05
CA ALA A 8 -2.53 -1.72 1.84
C ALA A 8 -1.22 -2.22 1.21
N LEU A 9 -0.82 -3.45 1.55
CA LEU A 9 0.39 -4.10 1.03
C LEU A 9 0.09 -5.58 0.76
N ARG A 10 0.24 -6.04 -0.49
CA ARG A 10 0.19 -7.48 -0.81
C ARG A 10 1.29 -8.22 -0.06
N VAL A 11 0.99 -9.41 0.47
CA VAL A 11 1.99 -10.20 1.20
C VAL A 11 2.89 -10.96 0.21
N PRO A 12 4.21 -10.74 0.20
CA PRO A 12 5.14 -11.49 -0.65
C PRO A 12 5.01 -13.00 -0.47
N GLY A 13 4.97 -13.77 -1.56
CA GLY A 13 4.85 -15.22 -1.55
C GLY A 13 3.47 -15.79 -1.16
N HIS A 14 2.52 -14.96 -0.72
CA HIS A 14 1.19 -15.41 -0.28
C HIS A 14 0.08 -14.91 -1.23
N GLN A 15 -0.35 -15.75 -2.17
CA GLN A 15 -1.42 -15.40 -3.09
C GLN A 15 -2.75 -15.14 -2.36
N GLY A 16 -3.39 -14.03 -2.70
CA GLY A 16 -4.63 -13.58 -2.07
C GLY A 16 -4.46 -13.00 -0.67
N GLU A 17 -3.24 -12.76 -0.18
CA GLU A 17 -3.03 -12.14 1.14
C GLU A 17 -2.57 -10.68 1.08
N GLY A 18 -2.98 -9.91 2.08
CA GLY A 18 -2.65 -8.49 2.20
C GLY A 18 -2.68 -8.00 3.64
N TYR A 19 -1.78 -7.06 3.94
CA TYR A 19 -1.82 -6.21 5.12
C TYR A 19 -2.66 -4.97 4.82
N PHE A 20 -3.54 -4.59 5.75
CA PHE A 20 -4.42 -3.42 5.63
C PHE A 20 -4.28 -2.56 6.89
N PHE A 21 -3.96 -1.28 6.69
CA PHE A 21 -3.62 -0.34 7.75
C PHE A 21 -4.70 0.75 7.88
N LYS A 22 -5.09 1.07 9.12
CA LYS A 22 -6.03 2.15 9.44
C LYS A 22 -5.64 2.80 10.77
N GLY A 23 -5.34 4.10 10.75
CA GLY A 23 -4.85 4.81 11.93
C GLY A 23 -3.65 4.09 12.54
N GLN A 24 -3.74 3.74 13.83
CA GLN A 24 -2.67 3.05 14.56
C GLN A 24 -2.76 1.51 14.53
N ARG A 25 -3.68 0.94 13.75
CA ARG A 25 -3.92 -0.51 13.69
C ARG A 25 -3.72 -1.06 12.28
N TYR A 26 -3.43 -2.35 12.20
CA TYR A 26 -3.46 -3.10 10.96
C TYR A 26 -4.00 -4.51 11.19
N LEU A 27 -4.42 -5.17 10.12
CA LEU A 27 -4.66 -6.61 10.08
C LEU A 27 -3.98 -7.23 8.86
N ARG A 28 -3.83 -8.56 8.89
CA ARG A 28 -3.52 -9.38 7.71
C ARG A 28 -4.75 -10.20 7.39
N MET A 29 -5.15 -10.25 6.13
CA MET A 29 -6.27 -11.08 5.66
C MET A 29 -5.89 -11.84 4.39
N TRP A 30 -6.68 -12.88 4.12
CA TRP A 30 -6.71 -13.61 2.86
C TRP A 30 -8.06 -13.37 2.17
N TRP A 31 -8.05 -13.23 0.85
CA TRP A 31 -9.25 -13.20 0.01
C TRP A 31 -8.99 -13.86 -1.34
N LYS A 32 -10.07 -14.23 -2.02
CA LYS A 32 -10.05 -14.75 -3.39
C LYS A 32 -10.60 -13.71 -4.37
N PRO A 33 -9.78 -13.16 -5.28
CA PRO A 33 -10.22 -12.15 -6.23
C PRO A 33 -11.43 -12.63 -7.07
N GLY A 34 -12.48 -11.82 -7.12
CA GLY A 34 -13.70 -12.12 -7.89
C GLY A 34 -14.73 -13.00 -7.18
N THR A 35 -14.52 -13.40 -5.92
CA THR A 35 -15.55 -14.06 -5.09
C THR A 35 -15.67 -13.35 -3.73
N PRO A 36 -16.73 -13.59 -2.95
CA PRO A 36 -16.86 -13.04 -1.59
C PRO A 36 -16.08 -13.84 -0.53
N GLU A 37 -15.20 -14.77 -0.94
CA GLU A 37 -14.41 -15.57 0.00
C GLU A 37 -13.26 -14.73 0.57
N GLU A 38 -13.37 -14.35 1.84
CA GLU A 38 -12.33 -13.69 2.64
C GLU A 38 -12.24 -14.29 4.05
N ARG A 39 -11.08 -14.13 4.71
CA ARG A 39 -10.87 -14.45 6.12
C ARG A 39 -9.75 -13.64 6.73
N LYS A 40 -9.86 -13.39 8.04
CA LYS A 40 -8.75 -12.86 8.84
C LYS A 40 -7.60 -13.88 8.93
N VAL A 41 -6.37 -13.37 8.88
CA VAL A 41 -5.14 -14.14 9.09
C VAL A 41 -4.46 -13.70 10.39
N PHE A 42 -4.42 -12.39 10.67
CA PHE A 42 -3.86 -11.83 11.89
C PHE A 42 -4.46 -10.45 12.23
N GLY A 43 -4.45 -10.06 13.51
CA GLY A 43 -4.92 -8.76 14.00
C GLY A 43 -6.43 -8.71 14.29
N PRO A 44 -7.01 -7.50 14.45
CA PRO A 44 -6.35 -6.19 14.38
C PRO A 44 -5.33 -5.96 15.51
N ALA A 45 -4.08 -5.68 15.14
CA ALA A 45 -3.00 -5.39 16.07
C ALA A 45 -2.54 -3.93 15.95
N LYS A 46 -1.87 -3.41 16.98
CA LYS A 46 -1.31 -2.06 16.99
C LYS A 46 0.00 -2.07 16.20
N ILE A 47 0.16 -1.13 15.26
CA ILE A 47 1.26 -1.14 14.29
C ILE A 47 2.63 -1.14 14.99
N THR A 48 2.80 -0.32 16.04
CA THR A 48 4.07 -0.14 16.75
C THR A 48 4.52 -1.35 17.57
N ASP A 49 3.61 -2.28 17.82
CA ASP A 49 3.84 -3.43 18.70
C ASP A 49 4.38 -4.60 17.85
N GLU A 50 3.91 -4.70 16.59
CA GLU A 50 4.27 -5.77 15.64
C GLU A 50 5.35 -5.35 14.62
N TRP A 51 5.36 -4.08 14.18
CA TRP A 51 6.34 -3.54 13.21
C TRP A 51 7.34 -2.63 13.93
N LYS A 52 8.47 -3.19 14.35
CA LYS A 52 9.50 -2.45 15.11
C LYS A 52 10.11 -1.35 14.27
N ILE A 53 10.35 -1.57 12.98
CA ILE A 53 10.87 -0.54 12.07
C ILE A 53 9.97 0.69 12.02
N ILE A 54 8.64 0.49 11.99
CA ILE A 54 7.67 1.59 11.93
C ILE A 54 7.66 2.36 13.25
N ARG A 55 7.68 1.66 14.40
CA ARG A 55 7.83 2.29 15.72
C ARG A 55 9.14 3.07 15.84
N ASP A 56 10.26 2.47 15.45
CA ASP A 56 11.61 3.01 15.64
C ASP A 56 11.91 4.15 14.64
N ALA A 57 11.14 4.25 13.54
CA ALA A 57 11.06 5.44 12.69
C ALA A 57 10.26 6.61 13.32
N GLY A 58 9.62 6.38 14.47
CA GLY A 58 8.73 7.33 15.13
C GLY A 58 7.41 7.52 14.41
N PHE A 59 6.90 6.48 13.73
CA PHE A 59 5.61 6.49 13.04
C PHE A 59 4.58 5.74 13.91
N THR A 60 3.36 6.29 14.00
CA THR A 60 2.22 5.65 14.69
C THR A 60 1.16 5.13 13.72
N SER A 61 1.14 5.64 12.49
CA SER A 61 0.30 5.21 11.36
C SER A 61 1.13 5.07 10.08
N VAL A 62 0.57 4.38 9.09
CA VAL A 62 1.14 4.28 7.74
C VAL A 62 0.09 4.77 6.75
N ASP A 63 0.46 5.75 5.93
CA ASP A 63 -0.42 6.39 4.95
C ASP A 63 -0.31 5.68 3.58
N ALA A 64 0.88 5.19 3.22
CA ALA A 64 1.06 4.33 2.05
C ALA A 64 2.22 3.32 2.23
N MET A 65 2.16 2.22 1.48
CA MET A 65 3.21 1.20 1.38
C MET A 65 3.57 0.99 -0.10
N LEU A 66 4.86 1.05 -0.43
CA LEU A 66 5.40 0.70 -1.75
C LEU A 66 6.35 -0.50 -1.62
N PRO A 67 6.00 -1.70 -2.09
CA PRO A 67 6.98 -2.77 -2.24
C PRO A 67 7.90 -2.48 -3.43
N SER A 68 9.19 -2.78 -3.27
CA SER A 68 10.14 -2.83 -4.39
C SER A 68 9.70 -3.87 -5.41
N THR A 69 9.76 -3.54 -6.70
CA THR A 69 9.29 -4.40 -7.81
C THR A 69 10.13 -5.66 -7.95
N ASN A 70 11.46 -5.52 -7.82
CA ASN A 70 12.44 -6.60 -7.96
C ASN A 70 12.58 -7.45 -6.68
N ASP A 71 12.16 -6.94 -5.53
CA ASP A 71 12.17 -7.65 -4.25
C ASP A 71 11.00 -7.16 -3.37
N PRO A 72 9.81 -7.78 -3.46
CA PRO A 72 8.63 -7.37 -2.70
C PRO A 72 8.78 -7.47 -1.18
N GLN A 73 9.84 -8.12 -0.66
CA GLN A 73 10.16 -8.11 0.75
C GLN A 73 10.88 -6.84 1.19
N LYS A 74 11.38 -6.01 0.27
CA LYS A 74 11.83 -4.64 0.53
C LYS A 74 10.66 -3.67 0.30
N VAL A 75 10.40 -2.80 1.27
CA VAL A 75 9.22 -1.92 1.28
C VAL A 75 9.61 -0.52 1.74
N TYR A 76 9.00 0.51 1.15
CA TYR A 76 8.95 1.87 1.65
C TYR A 76 7.61 2.10 2.36
N ALA A 77 7.63 2.47 3.65
CA ALA A 77 6.45 2.89 4.39
C ALA A 77 6.44 4.42 4.53
N PHE A 78 5.35 5.07 4.12
CA PHE A 78 5.16 6.52 4.17
C PHE A 78 4.26 6.89 5.36
N SER A 79 4.59 7.98 6.05
CA SER A 79 3.86 8.51 7.21
C SER A 79 4.06 10.02 7.29
N GLY A 80 2.99 10.78 7.04
CA GLY A 80 3.04 12.23 6.87
C GLY A 80 4.02 12.63 5.75
N ASN A 81 4.99 13.48 6.09
CA ASN A 81 6.03 13.95 5.16
C ASN A 81 7.33 13.12 5.19
N ARG A 82 7.32 11.95 5.84
CA ARG A 82 8.49 11.07 6.00
C ARG A 82 8.23 9.67 5.46
N TYR A 83 9.30 8.94 5.20
CA TYR A 83 9.26 7.52 4.87
C TYR A 83 10.43 6.75 5.49
N VAL A 84 10.30 5.43 5.57
CA VAL A 84 11.38 4.49 5.94
C VAL A 84 11.42 3.34 4.92
N ARG A 85 12.62 2.91 4.51
CA ARG A 85 12.82 1.73 3.65
C ARG A 85 13.39 0.59 4.49
N PHE A 86 12.84 -0.61 4.36
CA PHE A 86 13.22 -1.78 5.15
C PHE A 86 12.97 -3.08 4.39
N SER A 87 13.58 -4.17 4.84
CA SER A 87 13.18 -5.53 4.44
C SER A 87 12.41 -6.23 5.56
N PHE A 88 11.53 -7.17 5.22
CA PHE A 88 10.80 -7.98 6.20
C PHE A 88 10.51 -9.40 5.69
N VAL A 89 10.27 -10.34 6.62
CA VAL A 89 9.83 -11.71 6.31
C VAL A 89 8.37 -11.90 6.73
N PRO A 90 7.43 -12.14 5.79
CA PRO A 90 6.02 -12.28 6.08
C PRO A 90 5.67 -13.28 7.19
N GLY A 91 4.89 -12.82 8.17
CA GLY A 91 4.41 -13.68 9.27
C GLY A 91 5.45 -13.97 10.35
N THR A 92 6.58 -13.26 10.36
CA THR A 92 7.63 -13.38 11.37
C THR A 92 8.05 -12.00 11.88
N PRO A 93 8.73 -11.90 13.05
CA PRO A 93 9.29 -10.65 13.53
C PRO A 93 10.68 -10.30 12.94
N GLN A 94 11.06 -10.91 11.80
CA GLN A 94 12.32 -10.57 11.11
C GLN A 94 12.10 -9.39 10.16
N GLU A 95 12.74 -8.26 10.49
CA GLU A 95 12.76 -7.02 9.72
C GLU A 95 14.14 -6.34 9.85
N SER A 96 14.57 -5.58 8.84
CA SER A 96 15.84 -4.87 8.85
C SER A 96 15.75 -3.51 8.16
N LYS A 97 16.32 -2.47 8.79
CA LYS A 97 16.30 -1.11 8.24
C LYS A 97 17.27 -0.99 7.08
N ILE A 98 16.80 -0.50 5.94
CA ILE A 98 17.62 -0.20 4.76
C ILE A 98 17.94 1.29 4.71
N PHE A 99 16.94 2.17 4.91
CA PHE A 99 17.13 3.61 4.82
C PHE A 99 16.10 4.39 5.67
N GLY A 100 16.47 5.58 6.14
CA GLY A 100 15.60 6.51 6.84
C GLY A 100 15.49 6.29 8.37
N PRO A 101 14.47 6.89 9.01
CA PRO A 101 13.43 7.72 8.40
C PRO A 101 13.98 9.02 7.78
N ALA A 102 13.50 9.38 6.60
CA ALA A 102 13.89 10.58 5.85
C ALA A 102 12.65 11.36 5.38
N LYS A 103 12.78 12.63 5.01
CA LYS A 103 11.67 13.38 4.40
C LYS A 103 11.49 12.97 2.95
N ILE A 104 10.22 12.93 2.51
CA ILE A 104 9.87 12.63 1.12
C ILE A 104 10.49 13.69 0.20
N VAL A 105 10.33 14.98 0.55
CA VAL A 105 10.82 16.10 -0.25
C VAL A 105 12.33 16.28 -0.29
N ASP A 106 13.11 15.57 0.52
CA ASP A 106 14.58 15.63 0.46
C ASP A 106 15.10 14.60 -0.57
N GLU A 107 14.54 13.39 -0.55
CA GLU A 107 15.02 12.23 -1.32
C GLU A 107 14.30 12.04 -2.69
N TRP A 108 12.99 12.28 -2.74
CA TRP A 108 12.17 12.01 -3.93
C TRP A 108 12.03 13.26 -4.79
N LYS A 109 12.99 13.50 -5.69
CA LYS A 109 13.01 14.70 -6.56
C LYS A 109 11.71 14.90 -7.34
N SER A 110 11.16 13.84 -7.95
CA SER A 110 9.91 13.92 -8.71
C SER A 110 8.71 14.34 -7.84
N LEU A 111 8.64 13.85 -6.61
CA LEU A 111 7.58 14.21 -5.66
C LEU A 111 7.75 15.65 -5.14
N ARG A 112 8.99 16.06 -4.82
CA ARG A 112 9.33 17.45 -4.47
C ARG A 112 8.93 18.42 -5.59
N ASP A 113 9.33 18.14 -6.83
CA ASP A 113 9.06 19.02 -7.98
C ASP A 113 7.55 19.09 -8.30
N ALA A 114 6.79 18.03 -7.99
CA ALA A 114 5.33 17.99 -8.09
C ALA A 114 4.60 18.63 -6.89
N GLY A 115 5.31 19.06 -5.84
CA GLY A 115 4.71 19.60 -4.62
C GLY A 115 4.11 18.56 -3.67
N PHE A 116 4.43 17.27 -3.84
CA PHE A 116 3.91 16.17 -3.02
C PHE A 116 4.70 16.08 -1.71
N GLU A 117 4.31 16.88 -0.71
CA GLU A 117 4.90 16.80 0.64
C GLU A 117 4.56 15.50 1.37
N LYS A 118 3.46 14.84 0.99
CA LYS A 118 2.99 13.56 1.53
C LYS A 118 2.44 12.67 0.42
N VAL A 119 2.27 11.38 0.73
CA VAL A 119 1.73 10.36 -0.17
C VAL A 119 0.50 9.72 0.47
N ASP A 120 -0.64 9.82 -0.21
CA ASP A 120 -1.95 9.30 0.25
C ASP A 120 -2.22 7.86 -0.22
N ALA A 121 -1.61 7.44 -1.33
CA ALA A 121 -1.60 6.06 -1.80
C ALA A 121 -0.41 5.83 -2.75
N VAL A 122 0.02 4.57 -2.87
CA VAL A 122 0.96 4.12 -3.90
C VAL A 122 0.46 2.85 -4.56
N ILE A 123 0.62 2.74 -5.89
CA ILE A 123 0.45 1.48 -6.62
C ILE A 123 1.82 1.11 -7.23
N PRO A 124 2.45 0.00 -6.83
CA PRO A 124 3.67 -0.48 -7.49
C PRO A 124 3.34 -0.90 -8.92
N ILE A 125 4.24 -0.58 -9.85
CA ILE A 125 4.10 -0.92 -11.25
C ILE A 125 4.96 -2.15 -11.54
N PRO A 126 4.39 -3.28 -11.99
CA PRO A 126 5.18 -4.39 -12.49
C PRO A 126 5.90 -3.96 -13.77
N SER A 127 7.21 -3.72 -13.66
CA SER A 127 8.04 -3.49 -14.85
C SER A 127 8.07 -4.76 -15.69
N THR A 128 7.82 -4.61 -16.99
CA THR A 128 8.00 -5.68 -17.98
C THR A 128 9.43 -5.73 -18.52
N LYS A 129 10.28 -4.76 -18.17
CA LYS A 129 11.70 -4.71 -18.52
C LYS A 129 12.53 -5.40 -17.45
N LYS A 130 13.52 -6.19 -17.87
CA LYS A 130 14.47 -6.89 -16.97
C LYS A 130 15.62 -6.00 -16.46
N GLU A 131 15.55 -4.69 -16.67
CA GLU A 131 16.63 -3.77 -16.31
C GLU A 131 16.55 -3.45 -14.80
N GLU A 132 17.64 -3.73 -14.09
CA GLU A 132 17.68 -3.91 -12.62
C GLU A 132 17.37 -2.64 -11.80
N TYR A 133 17.25 -1.48 -12.45
CA TYR A 133 17.30 -0.15 -11.84
C TYR A 133 16.02 0.71 -11.97
N GLU A 134 15.01 0.27 -12.70
CA GLU A 134 13.75 1.03 -12.88
C GLU A 134 12.61 0.45 -12.00
N GLU A 135 12.49 0.94 -10.75
CA GLU A 135 11.29 0.77 -9.92
C GLU A 135 10.24 1.82 -10.32
N GLU A 136 9.20 1.42 -11.03
CA GLU A 136 8.08 2.30 -11.39
C GLU A 136 6.97 2.22 -10.31
N ALA A 137 6.31 3.35 -9.99
CA ALA A 137 5.13 3.38 -9.13
C ALA A 137 4.22 4.59 -9.38
N TYR A 138 2.92 4.43 -9.14
CA TYR A 138 1.98 5.54 -9.05
C TYR A 138 2.01 6.14 -7.67
N PHE A 139 2.21 7.45 -7.55
CA PHE A 139 2.01 8.19 -6.30
C PHE A 139 0.75 9.03 -6.41
N PHE A 140 -0.07 9.03 -5.37
CA PHE A 140 -1.27 9.85 -5.27
C PHE A 140 -1.16 10.80 -4.08
N SER A 141 -1.54 12.06 -4.26
CA SER A 141 -1.61 13.05 -3.18
C SER A 141 -2.75 14.03 -3.47
N GLY A 142 -3.74 14.11 -2.55
CA GLY A 142 -4.93 14.95 -2.71
C GLY A 142 -5.76 14.63 -3.96
N THR A 143 -5.59 15.41 -5.02
CA THR A 143 -6.28 15.25 -6.32
C THR A 143 -5.33 14.97 -7.48
N GLN A 144 -4.03 14.77 -7.22
CA GLN A 144 -2.97 14.65 -8.23
C GLN A 144 -2.32 13.25 -8.21
N TYR A 145 -1.77 12.82 -9.35
CA TYR A 145 -1.08 11.54 -9.50
C TYR A 145 -0.01 11.54 -10.62
N ILE A 146 0.84 10.50 -10.66
CA ILE A 146 1.92 10.23 -11.66
C ILE A 146 1.88 8.71 -12.03
N ALA A 147 2.28 8.25 -13.24
CA ALA A 147 1.76 6.99 -13.83
C ALA A 147 2.53 6.22 -14.96
N ASN A 148 2.62 4.84 -14.91
CA ASN A 148 2.52 3.82 -16.04
C ASN A 148 3.12 2.38 -15.77
N THR A 149 2.42 1.23 -15.50
CA THR A 149 1.96 0.13 -16.45
C THR A 149 0.70 -0.70 -15.98
N ASP A 150 0.28 -1.76 -16.72
CA ASP A 150 -0.95 -2.62 -16.62
C ASP A 150 -1.12 -3.50 -15.35
N VAL A 151 -2.14 -3.23 -14.50
CA VAL A 151 -2.43 -4.05 -13.29
C VAL A 151 -3.93 -4.10 -12.94
N GLU A 152 -4.38 -5.18 -12.27
CA GLU A 152 -5.62 -5.17 -11.47
C GLU A 152 -5.38 -4.51 -10.10
N VAL A 153 -6.01 -3.37 -9.88
CA VAL A 153 -5.83 -2.48 -8.73
C VAL A 153 -7.09 -2.42 -7.86
N TYR A 154 -6.89 -2.28 -6.55
CA TYR A 154 -7.93 -1.90 -5.59
C TYR A 154 -7.60 -0.51 -5.04
N GLY A 155 -8.36 0.50 -5.47
CA GLY A 155 -8.23 1.88 -4.99
C GLY A 155 -9.20 2.14 -3.84
N PHE A 156 -8.73 2.74 -2.75
CA PHE A 156 -9.54 3.06 -1.56
C PHE A 156 -9.66 4.57 -1.40
N ARG A 157 -10.86 5.08 -1.10
CA ARG A 157 -11.09 6.50 -0.80
C ARG A 157 -12.24 6.67 0.19
N GLY A 158 -11.94 7.20 1.37
CA GLY A 158 -12.92 7.31 2.45
C GLY A 158 -13.49 5.93 2.81
N THR A 159 -14.82 5.78 2.74
CA THR A 159 -15.52 4.52 3.04
C THR A 159 -15.77 3.62 1.83
N LYS A 160 -15.25 3.99 0.66
CA LYS A 160 -15.47 3.26 -0.60
C LYS A 160 -14.18 2.71 -1.18
N TYR A 161 -14.32 1.68 -2.00
CA TYR A 161 -13.25 1.18 -2.86
C TYR A 161 -13.75 0.95 -4.29
N VAL A 162 -12.81 0.88 -5.21
CA VAL A 162 -13.01 0.51 -6.62
C VAL A 162 -11.96 -0.54 -6.99
N ARG A 163 -12.38 -1.54 -7.77
CA ARG A 163 -11.51 -2.56 -8.37
C ARG A 163 -11.50 -2.32 -9.87
N PHE A 164 -10.33 -2.16 -10.46
CA PHE A 164 -10.20 -1.78 -11.87
C PHE A 164 -8.94 -2.40 -12.51
N ARG A 165 -8.94 -2.53 -13.83
CA ARG A 165 -7.72 -2.67 -14.63
C ARG A 165 -7.31 -1.30 -15.14
N PHE A 166 -6.01 -1.03 -15.13
CA PHE A 166 -5.49 0.26 -15.54
C PHE A 166 -4.41 0.11 -16.60
N THR A 167 -4.69 0.46 -17.86
CA THR A 167 -3.76 0.33 -19.01
C THR A 167 -3.12 1.68 -19.35
N PRO A 168 -1.87 1.95 -18.97
CA PRO A 168 -1.42 3.34 -18.87
C PRO A 168 -0.58 3.79 -20.06
N GLY A 169 -0.33 5.10 -20.12
CA GLY A 169 -0.02 5.75 -21.39
C GLY A 169 -1.21 5.77 -22.35
N THR A 170 -2.29 5.04 -22.05
CA THR A 170 -3.60 5.14 -22.72
C THR A 170 -4.66 5.59 -21.72
N PRO A 171 -5.73 6.28 -22.16
CA PRO A 171 -6.83 6.69 -21.27
C PRO A 171 -7.83 5.55 -21.01
N LYS A 172 -7.40 4.28 -21.06
CA LYS A 172 -8.27 3.11 -20.86
C LYS A 172 -8.13 2.55 -19.46
N GLU A 173 -9.03 2.99 -18.59
CA GLU A 173 -9.36 2.33 -17.33
C GLU A 173 -10.60 1.43 -17.53
N GLU A 174 -10.55 0.20 -17.04
CA GLU A 174 -11.70 -0.71 -17.00
C GLU A 174 -12.10 -0.93 -15.53
N VAL A 175 -13.15 -0.26 -15.08
CA VAL A 175 -13.72 -0.51 -13.75
C VAL A 175 -14.38 -1.90 -13.74
N ILE A 176 -13.76 -2.83 -13.02
CA ILE A 176 -14.26 -4.19 -12.82
C ILE A 176 -15.42 -4.17 -11.81
N PHE A 177 -15.30 -3.38 -10.74
CA PHE A 177 -16.28 -3.33 -9.65
C PHE A 177 -16.20 -2.04 -8.83
N GLY A 178 -17.35 -1.52 -8.41
CA GLY A 178 -17.46 -0.32 -7.57
C GLY A 178 -17.83 0.94 -8.35
N PRO A 179 -17.81 2.13 -7.71
CA PRO A 179 -17.37 2.38 -6.34
C PRO A 179 -18.35 1.85 -5.28
N ALA A 180 -17.90 0.91 -4.46
CA ALA A 180 -18.71 0.16 -3.49
C ALA A 180 -18.27 0.40 -2.04
N GLY A 181 -19.16 0.19 -1.05
CA GLY A 181 -18.84 0.37 0.36
C GLY A 181 -17.86 -0.69 0.87
N ILE A 182 -16.81 -0.26 1.58
CA ILE A 182 -15.79 -1.16 2.14
C ILE A 182 -16.46 -2.11 3.15
N SER A 183 -17.20 -1.56 4.11
CA SER A 183 -17.88 -2.35 5.14
C SER A 183 -19.00 -3.25 4.60
N GLU A 184 -19.54 -3.00 3.41
CA GLU A 184 -20.57 -3.83 2.78
C GLU A 184 -19.95 -5.10 2.18
N ASN A 185 -18.78 -4.97 1.54
CA ASN A 185 -18.17 -6.02 0.72
C ASN A 185 -17.00 -6.74 1.40
N TRP A 186 -16.37 -6.14 2.41
CA TRP A 186 -15.25 -6.70 3.17
C TRP A 186 -15.66 -6.79 4.64
N ALA A 187 -16.20 -7.94 5.05
CA ALA A 187 -16.71 -8.13 6.40
C ALA A 187 -15.58 -8.12 7.44
N THR A 188 -14.42 -8.65 7.08
CA THR A 188 -13.21 -8.72 7.91
C THR A 188 -12.59 -7.33 8.12
N LEU A 189 -12.71 -6.41 7.17
CA LEU A 189 -12.24 -5.01 7.36
C LEU A 189 -13.11 -4.22 8.35
N ARG A 190 -14.28 -4.72 8.77
CA ARG A 190 -15.11 -4.10 9.82
C ARG A 190 -14.46 -4.09 11.20
N GLU A 191 -13.40 -4.88 11.39
CA GLU A 191 -12.64 -4.94 12.64
C GLU A 191 -11.61 -3.80 12.78
N LEU A 192 -11.35 -3.03 11.72
CA LEU A 192 -10.53 -1.80 11.73
C LEU A 192 -11.41 -0.56 11.96
#